data_AF-A0A956JWN3-F1
#
_entry.id   AF-A0A956JWN3-F1
#
_cell.length_a   1.000
_cell.length_b   1.000
_cell.length_c   1.000
_cell.angle_alpha   90.00
_cell.angle_beta   90.00
_cell.angle_gamma   90.00
#
_symmetry.space_group_name_H-M   'P 1'
#
loop_
_entity.id
_entity.type
_entity.pdbx_description
1 polymer ?
#
loop_
_entity_poly.entity_id
_entity_poly.type
_entity_poly.pdbx_seq_one_letter_code
_entity_poly.pdbx_strand_id
1 'polypeptide(L)' 'SSWPTGYCARLDVTNGGDAAVSWQVTVPVDGTIYDHWNCDVSQSGAQATFHAAASDPPLAPGATSSVAGFCANL' A
#
# COMPACT_ATOMS: atom_id res chain seq x y z
N SER A 1 -7.24 7.04 -9.80
CA SER A 1 -8.16 6.93 -10.96
C SER A 1 -9.36 6.14 -10.51
N SER A 2 -10.59 6.45 -10.92
CA SER A 2 -11.79 5.68 -10.53
C SER A 2 -12.80 5.62 -11.67
N TRP A 3 -13.54 4.52 -11.72
CA TRP A 3 -14.62 4.25 -12.66
C TRP A 3 -15.78 3.55 -11.91
N PRO A 4 -16.96 3.36 -12.53
CA PRO A 4 -18.14 2.91 -11.80
C PRO A 4 -18.01 1.56 -11.07
N THR A 5 -17.09 0.70 -11.49
CA THR A 5 -16.91 -0.67 -10.96
C THR A 5 -15.54 -0.90 -10.34
N GLY A 6 -14.74 0.15 -10.13
CA GLY A 6 -13.39 -0.01 -9.59
C GLY A 6 -12.58 1.26 -9.52
N TYR A 7 -11.39 1.15 -8.96
CA TYR A 7 -10.49 2.28 -8.79
C TYR A 7 -9.03 1.83 -8.68
N CYS A 8 -8.12 2.77 -8.88
CA CYS A 8 -6.72 2.66 -8.53
C CYS A 8 -6.32 3.77 -7.56
N ALA A 9 -5.65 3.37 -6.49
CA ALA A 9 -5.19 4.23 -5.40
C ALA A 9 -3.66 4.15 -5.25
N ARG A 10 -3.07 5.25 -4.77
CA ARG A 10 -1.67 5.33 -4.35
C ARG A 10 -1.61 5.18 -2.84
N LEU A 11 -0.56 4.50 -2.36
CA LEU A 11 -0.24 4.42 -0.94
C LEU A 11 0.84 5.46 -0.62
N ASP A 12 0.49 6.38 0.27
CA ASP A 12 1.44 7.32 0.88
C ASP A 12 1.74 6.83 2.30
N VAL A 13 2.92 6.22 2.48
CA VAL A 13 3.33 5.59 3.73
C VAL A 13 4.42 6.43 4.38
N THR A 14 4.09 7.08 5.49
CA THR A 14 5.04 7.88 6.28
C THR A 14 5.58 7.08 7.46
N ASN A 15 6.89 7.03 7.63
CA ASN A 15 7.48 6.51 8.86
C ASN A 15 7.40 7.58 9.97
N GLY A 16 6.39 7.46 10.83
CA GLY A 16 6.21 8.33 11.99
C GLY A 16 7.06 7.96 13.22
N GLY A 17 7.87 6.92 13.12
CA GLY A 17 8.79 6.51 14.19
C GLY A 17 10.15 7.22 14.11
N ASP A 18 11.05 6.73 14.92
CA ASP A 18 12.36 7.31 15.24
C ASP A 18 13.55 6.44 14.79
N ALA A 19 13.26 5.31 14.13
CA ALA A 19 14.25 4.48 13.43
C ALA A 19 13.80 4.14 12.00
N ALA A 20 14.76 3.78 11.14
CA ALA A 20 14.45 3.37 9.76
C ALA A 20 13.73 2.02 9.74
N VAL A 21 12.69 1.88 8.91
CA VAL A 21 11.82 0.70 8.90
C VAL A 21 11.47 0.23 7.48
N SER A 22 11.46 -1.08 7.26
CA SER A 22 10.74 -1.64 6.10
C SER A 22 9.26 -1.64 6.43
N TRP A 23 8.49 -0.87 5.67
CA TRP A 23 7.12 -0.55 6.06
C TRP A 23 6.17 -1.72 5.78
N GLN A 24 5.19 -1.85 6.68
CA GLN A 24 4.04 -2.72 6.54
C GLN A 24 2.83 -1.95 7.09
N VAL A 25 1.73 -1.92 6.32
CA VAL A 25 0.50 -1.24 6.72
C VAL A 25 -0.71 -2.11 6.42
N THR A 26 -1.68 -2.11 7.34
CA THR A 26 -2.96 -2.77 7.14
C THR A 26 -4.05 -1.70 7.09
N VAL A 27 -4.81 -1.66 6.01
CA VAL A 27 -5.88 -0.68 5.79
C VAL A 27 -7.15 -1.36 5.27
N PRO A 28 -8.33 -0.81 5.59
CA PRO A 28 -9.55 -1.23 4.92
C PRO A 28 -9.51 -0.84 3.45
N VAL A 29 -9.99 -1.73 2.59
CA VAL A 29 -10.08 -1.56 1.14
C VAL A 29 -11.49 -1.94 0.71
N ASP A 30 -12.15 -1.02 0.01
CA ASP A 30 -13.43 -1.31 -0.63
C ASP A 30 -13.18 -2.15 -1.89
N GLY A 31 -13.88 -3.29 -1.99
CA GLY A 31 -13.77 -4.18 -3.14
C GLY A 31 -12.64 -5.22 -3.02
N THR A 32 -12.26 -5.82 -4.14
CA THR A 32 -11.20 -6.84 -4.24
C THR A 32 -10.03 -6.32 -5.07
N ILE A 33 -8.83 -6.32 -4.49
CA ILE A 33 -7.60 -5.93 -5.18
C ILE A 33 -7.28 -6.94 -6.27
N TYR A 34 -7.04 -6.46 -7.49
CA TYR A 34 -6.72 -7.31 -8.65
C TYR A 34 -5.39 -6.96 -9.32
N ASP A 35 -4.83 -5.79 -9.02
CA ASP A 35 -3.54 -5.35 -9.55
C ASP A 35 -2.82 -4.46 -8.51
N HIS A 36 -1.49 -4.49 -8.51
CA HIS A 36 -0.66 -3.73 -7.58
C HIS A 36 0.75 -3.52 -8.14
N TRP A 37 1.45 -2.50 -7.62
CA TRP A 37 2.80 -2.18 -8.04
C TRP A 37 3.64 -1.60 -6.90
N ASN A 38 4.95 -1.83 -6.95
CA ASN A 38 5.94 -1.38 -5.96
C ASN A 38 5.58 -1.74 -4.50
N CYS A 39 4.85 -2.83 -4.31
CA CYS A 39 4.52 -3.42 -3.01
C CYS A 39 4.12 -4.89 -3.19
N ASP A 40 4.08 -5.62 -2.10
CA ASP A 40 3.36 -6.90 -2.01
C ASP A 40 2.08 -6.68 -1.21
N VAL A 41 1.00 -7.38 -1.56
CA VAL A 41 -0.30 -7.25 -0.88
C VAL A 41 -0.95 -8.58 -0.59
N SER A 42 -1.55 -8.70 0.60
CA SER A 42 -2.47 -9.77 0.95
C SER A 42 -3.80 -9.19 1.46
N GLN A 43 -4.92 -9.67 0.92
CA GLN A 43 -6.25 -9.22 1.32
C GLN A 43 -7.04 -10.34 1.99
N SER A 44 -7.71 -10.03 3.09
CA SER A 44 -8.66 -10.91 3.79
C SER A 44 -9.94 -10.14 4.10
N GLY A 45 -11.02 -10.48 3.39
CA GLY A 45 -12.26 -9.70 3.43
C GLY A 45 -12.00 -8.25 3.02
N ALA A 46 -12.43 -7.29 3.84
CA ALA A 46 -12.22 -5.86 3.59
C ALA A 46 -10.85 -5.34 4.05
N GLN A 47 -9.99 -6.16 4.64
CA GLN A 47 -8.68 -5.72 5.15
C GLN A 47 -7.57 -6.14 4.19
N ALA A 48 -6.74 -5.19 3.76
CA ALA A 48 -5.53 -5.46 2.98
C ALA A 48 -4.28 -5.08 3.76
N THR A 49 -3.29 -5.97 3.75
CA THR A 49 -1.96 -5.74 4.32
C THR A 49 -0.97 -5.58 3.18
N PHE A 50 -0.35 -4.40 3.13
CA PHE A 50 0.67 -4.04 2.15
C PHE A 50 2.05 -4.06 2.79
N HIS A 51 3.04 -4.53 2.04
CA HIS A 51 4.44 -4.55 2.42
C HIS A 51 5.27 -3.80 1.37
N ALA A 52 6.35 -3.16 1.83
CA ALA A 52 7.38 -2.65 0.93
C ALA A 52 7.85 -3.76 -0.02
N ALA A 53 8.09 -3.43 -1.28
CA ALA A 53 8.74 -4.38 -2.19
C ALA A 53 10.10 -4.78 -1.61
N ALA A 54 10.49 -6.04 -1.75
CA ALA A 54 11.73 -6.55 -1.14
C ALA A 54 13.01 -5.80 -1.60
N SER A 55 12.96 -5.14 -2.76
CA SER A 55 14.02 -4.29 -3.31
C SER A 55 14.06 -2.87 -2.76
N ASP A 56 13.01 -2.42 -2.06
CA ASP A 56 12.90 -1.05 -1.59
C ASP A 56 13.76 -0.84 -0.34
N PRO A 57 14.51 0.29 -0.26
CA PRO A 57 15.24 0.61 0.95
C PRO A 57 14.29 0.94 2.11
N PRO A 58 14.70 0.70 3.37
CA PRO A 58 13.94 1.13 4.55
C PRO A 58 13.65 2.64 4.54
N LEU A 59 12.46 3.02 4.98
CA LEU A 59 12.09 4.43 5.16
C LEU A 59 12.73 4.99 6.42
N ALA A 60 13.52 6.04 6.28
CA ALA A 60 14.06 6.80 7.41
C ALA A 60 12.93 7.48 8.22
N PRO A 61 13.19 7.86 9.49
CA PRO A 61 12.26 8.66 10.29
C PRO A 61 11.77 9.91 9.55
N GLY A 62 10.46 10.11 9.52
CA GLY A 62 9.80 11.23 8.83
C GLY A 62 9.76 11.12 7.29
N ALA A 63 10.40 10.11 6.68
CA ALA A 63 10.33 9.89 5.25
C ALA A 63 8.99 9.29 4.82
N THR A 64 8.56 9.59 3.59
CA THR A 64 7.33 9.07 2.98
C THR A 64 7.65 8.27 1.71
N SER A 65 7.10 7.07 1.58
CA SER A 65 7.02 6.35 0.32
C SER A 65 5.69 6.65 -0.37
N SER A 66 5.74 7.02 -1.64
CA SER A 66 4.56 7.35 -2.48
C SER A 66 4.58 6.60 -3.83
N VAL A 67 5.39 5.53 -3.92
CA VAL A 67 5.61 4.79 -5.17
C VAL A 67 4.71 3.58 -5.31
N ALA A 68 4.15 3.08 -4.21
CA ALA A 68 3.28 1.92 -4.15
C ALA A 68 1.82 2.28 -4.47
N GLY A 69 1.07 1.31 -4.96
CA GLY A 69 -0.37 1.46 -5.18
C GLY A 69 -1.02 0.18 -5.67
N PHE A 70 -2.34 0.26 -5.86
CA PHE A 70 -3.16 -0.87 -6.23
C PHE A 70 -4.39 -0.45 -7.03
N CYS A 71 -5.00 -1.41 -7.71
CA CYS A 71 -6.34 -1.29 -8.27
C CYS A 71 -7.28 -2.36 -7.70
N ALA A 72 -8.53 -1.99 -7.46
CA ALA A 72 -9.57 -2.84 -6.89
C ALA A 72 -10.89 -2.74 -7.66
N ASN A 73 -11.65 -3.84 -7.68
CA ASN A 73 -13.01 -3.91 -8.21
C ASN A 73 -14.03 -3.82 -7.07
N LEU A 74 -15.04 -2.97 -7.22
CA LEU A 74 -16.10 -2.73 -6.22
C LEU A 74 -17.21 -3.80 -6.26
#